data_AF-A0AA37VSM3-F1
#
_entry.id   AF-A0AA37VSM3-F1
#
_cell.length_a   1.000
_cell.length_b   1.000
_cell.length_c   1.000
_cell.angle_alpha   90.00
_cell.angle_beta   90.00
_cell.angle_gamma   90.00
#
_symmetry.space_group_name_H-M   'P 1'
#
loop_
_entity.id
_entity.type
_entity.pdbx_description
1 polymer ?
#
loop_
_entity_poly.entity_id
_entity_poly.type
_entity_poly.pdbx_seq_one_letter_code
_entity_poly.pdbx_strand_id
1 'polypeptide(L)'
;MRVHVPVRLYELTLKHHLLDQLGGFSHLLLEALDTMPSRGIEWVLELTRLNPQQLQPIIRRLEGLGLIEGANLTSRAKPLLKAKRLLHGQTKCLWLDGQYRRHSFCAVPSQLTVELEDKADFVIRSWHRGEGKPHDWPSSDWGEDCERQKNRIWALPEQYLSIAFEHFNECFLEKGFPKSDWSLSVWLAADSSRVARAIEVELSPEAIRRQQGSEFAFASPVVCLSSRFSLPEGAPGHLSSLLPANQCRFTTFVVQENESSHELDLTDAPKTPWVWPVVERSIKDQVIEQLFQELALAEENISSVFNRHHALEERWQHLGFNWTAVQKSLELEGVHPIKDDQ
;
A
#
# COMPACT_ATOMS: atom_id res chain seq x y z
N MET A 1 0.04 -13.11 -8.93
CA MET A 1 -0.86 -13.34 -7.77
C MET A 1 -1.43 -12.00 -7.35
N ARG A 2 -2.74 -11.85 -7.24
CA ARG A 2 -3.35 -10.57 -6.84
C ARG A 2 -3.50 -10.48 -5.33
N VAL A 3 -3.11 -9.33 -4.79
CA VAL A 3 -3.08 -9.06 -3.36
C VAL A 3 -3.60 -7.66 -3.08
N HIS A 4 -4.24 -7.48 -1.93
CA HIS A 4 -4.93 -6.24 -1.59
C HIS A 4 -4.20 -5.55 -0.44
N VAL A 5 -3.72 -4.33 -0.68
CA VAL A 5 -3.08 -3.50 0.36
C VAL A 5 -4.12 -2.52 0.92
N PRO A 6 -4.56 -2.69 2.18
CA PRO A 6 -5.61 -1.86 2.75
C PRO A 6 -5.13 -0.43 3.00
N VAL A 7 -5.97 0.53 2.61
CA VAL A 7 -5.71 1.97 2.69
C VAL A 7 -6.95 2.71 3.19
N ARG A 8 -6.73 3.91 3.74
CA ARG A 8 -7.77 4.87 4.12
C ARG A 8 -7.48 6.24 3.54
N LEU A 9 -8.52 6.99 3.22
CA LEU A 9 -8.39 8.34 2.70
C LEU A 9 -8.41 9.32 3.86
N TYR A 10 -7.35 10.10 3.97
CA TYR A 10 -7.23 11.15 4.97
C TYR A 10 -7.31 12.51 4.29
N GLU A 11 -7.96 13.45 4.95
CA GLU A 11 -7.98 14.88 4.65
C GLU A 11 -6.89 15.58 5.47
N LEU A 12 -6.02 16.29 4.77
CA LEU A 12 -4.88 17.02 5.29
C LEU A 12 -5.16 18.50 5.12
N THR A 13 -5.08 19.27 6.22
CA THR A 13 -5.17 20.73 6.16
C THR A 13 -3.90 21.34 6.72
N LEU A 14 -3.22 22.15 5.90
CA LEU A 14 -1.95 22.77 6.24
C LEU A 14 -2.15 24.25 6.58
N LYS A 15 -1.71 24.70 7.75
CA LYS A 15 -1.89 26.08 8.22
C LYS A 15 -0.61 26.70 8.73
N HIS A 16 -0.19 27.82 8.14
CA HIS A 16 0.90 28.63 8.69
C HIS A 16 0.45 29.39 9.95
N HIS A 17 1.20 29.29 11.05
CA HIS A 17 0.87 29.89 12.34
C HIS A 17 0.69 31.42 12.29
N LEU A 18 1.66 32.13 11.70
CA LEU A 18 1.56 33.58 11.54
C LEU A 18 0.31 34.00 10.75
N LEU A 19 0.05 33.34 9.61
CA LEU A 19 -1.13 33.65 8.80
C LEU A 19 -2.44 33.37 9.56
N ASP A 20 -2.52 32.26 10.30
CA ASP A 20 -3.71 31.90 11.10
C ASP A 20 -3.98 32.92 12.22
N GLN A 21 -2.94 33.62 12.71
CA GLN A 21 -3.06 34.69 13.71
C GLN A 21 -3.36 36.08 13.13
N LEU A 22 -3.23 36.26 11.81
CA LEU A 22 -3.56 37.52 11.15
C LEU A 22 -5.08 37.64 10.99
N GLY A 23 -5.61 38.84 11.23
CA GLY A 23 -7.02 39.11 10.99
C GLY A 23 -7.31 39.29 9.49
N GLY A 24 -8.60 39.22 9.12
CA GLY A 24 -9.04 39.44 7.73
C GLY A 24 -8.55 40.75 7.12
N PHE A 25 -8.50 41.85 7.89
CA PHE A 25 -7.96 43.12 7.41
C PHE A 25 -6.44 43.10 7.17
N SER A 26 -5.68 42.38 8.00
CA SER A 26 -4.25 42.21 7.79
C SER A 26 -3.98 41.45 6.49
N HIS A 27 -4.76 40.40 6.24
CA HIS A 27 -4.72 39.63 5.01
C HIS A 27 -5.07 40.48 3.78
N LEU A 28 -6.16 41.24 3.84
CA LEU A 28 -6.60 42.13 2.77
C LEU A 28 -5.53 43.17 2.44
N LEU A 29 -4.90 43.76 3.47
CA LEU A 29 -3.86 44.77 3.29
C LEU A 29 -2.61 44.19 2.62
N LEU A 30 -2.16 43.02 3.06
CA LEU A 30 -1.00 42.36 2.44
C LEU A 30 -1.26 42.00 0.97
N GLU A 31 -2.47 41.51 0.64
CA GLU A 31 -2.86 41.22 -0.75
C GLU A 31 -2.98 42.47 -1.62
N ALA A 32 -3.54 43.55 -1.07
CA ALA A 32 -3.65 44.83 -1.75
C ALA A 32 -2.26 45.41 -2.06
N LEU A 33 -1.31 45.29 -1.13
CA LEU A 33 0.07 45.72 -1.33
C LEU A 33 0.86 44.82 -2.30
N ASP A 34 0.50 43.54 -2.42
CA ASP A 34 1.08 42.63 -3.41
C ASP A 34 0.61 42.97 -4.83
N THR A 35 -0.68 43.31 -4.95
CA THR A 35 -1.32 43.57 -6.25
C THR A 35 -1.12 45.03 -6.71
N MET A 36 -1.14 45.97 -5.77
CA MET A 36 -1.08 47.42 -6.01
C MET A 36 -0.10 48.10 -5.01
N PRO A 37 1.23 47.96 -5.20
CA PRO A 37 2.22 48.40 -4.21
C PRO A 37 2.11 49.87 -3.82
N SER A 38 1.79 50.77 -4.76
CA SER A 38 1.72 52.22 -4.50
C SER A 38 0.35 52.70 -4.00
N ARG A 39 -0.71 51.90 -4.13
CA ARG A 39 -2.09 52.31 -3.82
C ARG A 39 -2.83 51.37 -2.87
N GLY A 40 -2.19 50.29 -2.42
CA GLY A 40 -2.84 49.23 -1.66
C GLY A 40 -3.47 49.73 -0.35
N ILE A 41 -2.78 50.62 0.38
CA ILE A 41 -3.31 51.20 1.63
C ILE A 41 -4.54 52.07 1.35
N GLU A 42 -4.45 52.98 0.36
CA GLU A 42 -5.56 53.86 -0.04
C GLU A 42 -6.77 53.03 -0.50
N TRP A 43 -6.53 52.02 -1.32
CA TRP A 43 -7.56 51.13 -1.83
C TRP A 43 -8.27 50.37 -0.69
N VAL A 44 -7.53 49.88 0.31
CA VAL A 44 -8.16 49.23 1.48
C VAL A 44 -9.02 50.22 2.26
N LEU A 45 -8.57 51.47 2.46
CA LEU A 45 -9.37 52.49 3.14
C LEU A 45 -10.67 52.81 2.38
N GLU A 46 -10.59 52.96 1.05
CA GLU A 46 -11.75 53.19 0.18
C GLU A 46 -12.73 52.01 0.23
N LEU A 47 -12.23 50.78 0.08
CA LEU A 47 -13.05 49.56 0.04
C LEU A 47 -13.74 49.29 1.38
N THR A 48 -13.01 49.41 2.47
CA THR A 48 -13.50 49.05 3.82
C THR A 48 -14.24 50.20 4.50
N ARG A 49 -14.18 51.41 3.93
CA ARG A 49 -14.68 52.68 4.52
C ARG A 49 -14.16 52.95 5.93
N LEU A 50 -13.00 52.37 6.28
CA LEU A 50 -12.34 52.60 7.55
C LEU A 50 -11.69 53.98 7.56
N ASN A 51 -11.67 54.62 8.73
CA ASN A 51 -10.86 55.81 8.94
C ASN A 51 -9.37 55.41 9.01
N PRO A 52 -8.43 56.19 8.46
CA PRO A 52 -6.98 55.99 8.61
C PRO A 52 -6.51 55.65 10.04
N GLN A 53 -7.13 56.24 11.06
CA GLN A 53 -6.79 55.97 12.47
C GLN A 53 -7.13 54.54 12.91
N GLN A 54 -8.11 53.89 12.28
CA GLN A 54 -8.51 52.51 12.56
C GLN A 54 -7.62 51.48 11.84
N LEU A 55 -7.05 51.84 10.69
CA LEU A 55 -6.13 50.98 9.95
C LEU A 55 -4.71 51.02 10.52
N GLN A 56 -4.31 52.13 11.15
CA GLN A 56 -2.98 52.32 11.72
C GLN A 56 -2.51 51.22 12.69
N PRO A 57 -3.31 50.74 13.65
CA PRO A 57 -2.93 49.61 14.50
C PRO A 57 -2.59 48.35 13.70
N ILE A 58 -3.28 48.10 12.58
CA ILE A 58 -3.03 46.95 11.71
C ILE A 58 -1.71 47.14 10.95
N ILE A 59 -1.47 48.33 10.42
CA ILE A 59 -0.21 48.70 9.75
C ILE A 59 0.97 48.51 10.71
N ARG A 60 0.90 49.12 11.90
CA ARG A 60 1.96 48.99 12.93
C ARG A 60 2.22 47.55 13.34
N ARG A 61 1.17 46.71 13.43
CA ARG A 61 1.33 45.28 13.71
C ARG A 61 2.08 44.58 12.58
N LEU A 62 1.74 44.86 11.33
CA LEU A 62 2.42 44.26 10.18
C LEU A 62 3.87 44.75 10.04
N GLU A 63 4.15 46.02 10.37
CA GLU A 63 5.51 46.56 10.48
C GLU A 63 6.29 45.87 11.59
N GLY A 64 5.69 45.71 12.78
CA GLY A 64 6.30 45.01 13.92
C GLY A 64 6.57 43.52 13.66
N LEU A 65 5.79 42.90 12.78
CA LEU A 65 6.04 41.52 12.28
C LEU A 65 7.08 41.48 11.14
N GLY A 66 7.54 42.63 10.65
CA GLY A 66 8.48 42.76 9.55
C GLY A 66 7.90 42.33 8.20
N LEU A 67 6.58 42.44 8.02
CA LEU A 67 5.90 42.08 6.77
C LEU A 67 5.77 43.26 5.81
N ILE A 68 5.68 44.47 6.35
CA ILE A 68 5.68 45.71 5.59
C ILE A 68 6.72 46.68 6.15
N GLU A 69 7.22 47.56 5.29
CA GLU A 69 8.07 48.69 5.66
C GLU A 69 7.53 49.93 4.94
N GLY A 70 6.90 50.83 5.70
CA GLY A 70 6.11 51.92 5.14
C GLY A 70 4.95 51.38 4.28
N ALA A 71 4.95 51.71 2.99
CA ALA A 71 3.93 51.27 2.04
C ALA A 71 4.33 50.05 1.19
N ASN A 72 5.43 49.37 1.50
CA ASN A 72 5.96 48.28 0.68
C ASN A 72 6.01 46.95 1.43
N LEU A 73 5.79 45.84 0.71
CA LEU A 73 6.02 44.50 1.24
C LEU A 73 7.51 44.21 1.39
N THR A 74 7.89 43.61 2.51
CA THR A 74 9.27 43.17 2.73
C THR A 74 9.58 41.89 1.94
N SER A 75 10.87 41.55 1.82
CA SER A 75 11.31 40.27 1.25
C SER A 75 10.79 39.06 2.03
N ARG A 76 10.48 39.23 3.32
CA ARG A 76 9.86 38.21 4.18
C ARG A 76 8.38 37.98 3.84
N ALA A 77 7.65 39.03 3.47
CA ALA A 77 6.22 38.91 3.21
C ALA A 77 5.90 38.21 1.88
N LYS A 78 6.74 38.34 0.86
CA LYS A 78 6.49 37.73 -0.47
C LYS A 78 6.33 36.19 -0.41
N PRO A 79 7.25 35.42 0.20
CA PRO A 79 7.05 33.98 0.38
C PRO A 79 5.81 33.64 1.20
N LEU A 80 5.51 34.44 2.24
CA LEU A 80 4.35 34.23 3.10
C LEU A 80 3.03 34.40 2.33
N LEU A 81 2.95 35.41 1.45
CA LEU A 81 1.80 35.65 0.58
C LEU A 81 1.66 34.58 -0.51
N LYS A 82 2.77 34.09 -1.05
CA LYS A 82 2.75 32.92 -1.96
C LYS A 82 2.18 31.70 -1.23
N ALA A 83 2.70 31.41 -0.03
CA ALA A 83 2.22 30.32 0.80
C ALA A 83 0.75 30.51 1.24
N LYS A 84 0.31 31.74 1.49
CA LYS A 84 -1.09 32.07 1.78
C LYS A 84 -2.01 31.63 0.64
N ARG A 85 -1.65 31.99 -0.59
CA ARG A 85 -2.46 31.69 -1.79
C ARG A 85 -2.46 30.21 -2.14
N LEU A 86 -1.31 29.56 -2.03
CA LEU A 86 -1.10 28.23 -2.61
C LEU A 86 -1.22 27.07 -1.61
N LEU A 87 -1.15 27.32 -0.30
CA LEU A 87 -1.06 26.24 0.70
C LEU A 87 -1.88 26.49 1.96
N HIS A 88 -1.80 27.69 2.55
CA HIS A 88 -2.43 27.97 3.85
C HIS A 88 -3.94 27.76 3.80
N GLY A 89 -4.44 26.92 4.70
CA GLY A 89 -5.86 26.62 4.82
C GLY A 89 -6.41 25.73 3.71
N GLN A 90 -5.57 25.28 2.76
CA GLN A 90 -6.01 24.32 1.76
C GLN A 90 -6.17 22.93 2.39
N THR A 91 -7.23 22.24 1.96
CA THR A 91 -7.48 20.85 2.32
C THR A 91 -7.23 19.98 1.10
N LYS A 92 -6.44 18.93 1.27
CA LYS A 92 -6.10 17.94 0.24
C LYS A 92 -6.21 16.54 0.83
N CYS A 93 -6.34 15.51 0.00
CA CYS A 93 -6.49 14.15 0.48
C CYS A 93 -5.30 13.27 0.09
N LEU A 94 -5.05 12.23 0.88
CA LEU A 94 -4.09 11.17 0.57
C LEU A 94 -4.61 9.82 1.06
N TRP A 95 -4.37 8.78 0.27
CA TRP A 95 -4.49 7.40 0.72
C TRP A 95 -3.24 6.98 1.48
N LEU A 96 -3.44 6.42 2.67
CA LEU A 96 -2.37 5.91 3.53
C LEU A 96 -2.73 4.51 4.06
N ASP A 97 -1.71 3.67 4.23
CA ASP A 97 -1.83 2.40 4.93
C ASP A 97 -1.72 2.59 6.46
N GLY A 98 -2.12 1.57 7.22
CA GLY A 98 -2.09 1.59 8.69
C GLY A 98 -0.70 1.37 9.33
N GLN A 99 0.39 1.31 8.55
CA GLN A 99 1.73 1.13 9.12
C GLN A 99 2.31 2.45 9.63
N TYR A 100 1.97 2.83 10.85
CA TYR A 100 2.38 4.12 11.41
C TYR A 100 3.88 4.27 11.65
N ARG A 101 4.62 3.16 11.80
CA ARG A 101 6.03 3.14 12.21
C ARG A 101 7.03 3.03 11.07
N ARG A 102 6.57 2.78 9.84
CA ARG A 102 7.44 2.66 8.67
C ARG A 102 6.88 3.50 7.56
N HIS A 103 7.77 4.06 6.76
CA HIS A 103 7.38 4.76 5.56
C HIS A 103 7.48 3.79 4.38
N SER A 104 6.37 3.56 3.68
CA SER A 104 6.33 2.68 2.50
C SER A 104 5.85 3.44 1.28
N PHE A 105 4.62 3.94 1.32
CA PHE A 105 4.05 4.72 0.23
C PHE A 105 2.95 5.66 0.75
N CYS A 106 2.51 6.57 -0.12
CA CYS A 106 1.19 7.20 -0.07
C CYS A 106 0.59 7.16 -1.49
N ALA A 107 -0.71 7.40 -1.64
CA ALA A 107 -1.30 7.52 -2.97
C ALA A 107 -2.23 8.74 -3.09
N VAL A 108 -2.30 9.29 -4.29
CA VAL A 108 -3.17 10.45 -4.59
C VAL A 108 -4.64 10.03 -4.59
N PRO A 109 -5.59 10.94 -4.33
CA PRO A 109 -7.01 10.60 -4.22
C PRO A 109 -7.61 9.95 -5.47
N SER A 110 -7.05 10.24 -6.65
CA SER A 110 -7.48 9.65 -7.93
C SER A 110 -7.05 8.20 -8.11
N GLN A 111 -6.26 7.63 -7.19
CA GLN A 111 -5.86 6.23 -7.24
C GLN A 111 -7.09 5.31 -7.22
N LEU A 112 -7.11 4.33 -8.12
CA LEU A 112 -8.12 3.28 -8.12
C LEU A 112 -7.99 2.43 -6.86
N THR A 113 -9.08 2.31 -6.12
CA THR A 113 -9.21 1.46 -4.95
C THR A 113 -10.41 0.54 -5.09
N VAL A 114 -10.30 -0.66 -4.54
CA VAL A 114 -11.40 -1.62 -4.46
C VAL A 114 -11.95 -1.65 -3.04
N GLU A 115 -13.25 -1.88 -2.92
CA GLU A 115 -13.87 -2.15 -1.64
C GLU A 115 -13.53 -3.57 -1.20
N LEU A 116 -13.11 -3.73 0.05
CA LEU A 116 -12.84 -5.04 0.61
C LEU A 116 -14.16 -5.66 1.07
N GLU A 117 -14.61 -6.71 0.40
CA GLU A 117 -15.77 -7.49 0.83
C GLU A 117 -15.32 -8.54 1.87
N ASP A 118 -16.02 -8.61 3.00
CA ASP A 118 -15.63 -9.47 4.11
C ASP A 118 -15.59 -10.96 3.68
N LYS A 119 -14.36 -11.51 3.64
CA LYS A 119 -13.93 -12.93 3.72
C LYS A 119 -13.28 -13.55 2.47
N ALA A 120 -13.29 -12.93 1.29
CA ALA A 120 -12.73 -13.56 0.09
C ALA A 120 -11.35 -13.02 -0.34
N ASP A 121 -11.00 -11.79 0.05
CA ASP A 121 -9.86 -11.11 -0.54
C ASP A 121 -8.54 -11.43 0.19
N PHE A 122 -7.49 -11.63 -0.60
CA PHE A 122 -6.13 -11.78 -0.10
C PHE A 122 -5.61 -10.40 0.37
N VAL A 123 -5.93 -10.02 1.61
CA VAL A 123 -5.59 -8.71 2.18
C VAL A 123 -4.24 -8.75 2.91
N ILE A 124 -3.23 -8.10 2.35
CA ILE A 124 -1.91 -7.93 2.95
C ILE A 124 -1.90 -6.68 3.82
N ARG A 125 -1.74 -6.87 5.12
CA ARG A 125 -1.59 -5.77 6.09
C ARG A 125 -0.12 -5.60 6.48
N SER A 126 0.46 -4.44 6.19
CA SER A 126 1.87 -4.12 6.50
C SER A 126 2.21 -4.13 8.00
N TRP A 127 1.21 -3.97 8.88
CA TRP A 127 1.34 -4.04 10.35
C TRP A 127 1.06 -5.43 10.93
N HIS A 128 0.69 -6.40 10.11
CA HIS A 128 0.44 -7.78 10.52
C HIS A 128 1.48 -8.70 9.88
N ARG A 129 2.03 -9.63 10.66
CA ARG A 129 2.91 -10.70 10.18
C ARG A 129 2.27 -12.02 10.62
N GLY A 130 2.02 -12.94 9.70
CA GLY A 130 1.53 -14.27 10.06
C GLY A 130 0.43 -14.86 9.16
N GLU A 131 -0.28 -15.84 9.73
CA GLU A 131 -1.12 -16.86 9.07
C GLU A 131 -2.50 -16.35 8.63
N GLY A 132 -2.58 -15.12 8.15
CA GLY A 132 -3.71 -14.70 7.32
C GLY A 132 -5.07 -14.48 7.99
N LYS A 133 -5.15 -14.42 9.32
CA LYS A 133 -6.34 -13.84 9.96
C LYS A 133 -6.34 -12.32 9.77
N PRO A 134 -7.34 -11.75 9.10
CA PRO A 134 -7.44 -10.31 8.94
C PRO A 134 -7.64 -9.65 10.32
N HIS A 135 -6.61 -8.96 10.82
CA HIS A 135 -6.71 -8.12 12.02
C HIS A 135 -7.10 -6.72 11.61
N ASP A 136 -8.28 -6.23 12.01
CA ASP A 136 -8.88 -4.89 11.81
C ASP A 136 -7.97 -3.77 11.25
N TRP A 137 -8.10 -2.54 11.71
CA TRP A 137 -7.11 -1.51 11.43
C TRP A 137 -6.32 -1.30 12.72
N PRO A 138 -5.01 -0.97 12.66
CA PRO A 138 -4.15 -1.06 13.84
C PRO A 138 -4.50 -0.03 14.92
N SER A 139 -5.37 0.93 14.63
CA SER A 139 -6.15 1.61 15.65
C SER A 139 -7.64 1.51 15.34
N SER A 140 -8.42 1.15 16.35
CA SER A 140 -9.88 1.16 16.34
C SER A 140 -10.47 2.52 16.71
N ASP A 141 -9.66 3.43 17.27
CA ASP A 141 -10.02 4.81 17.57
C ASP A 141 -9.60 5.73 16.43
N TRP A 142 -10.58 6.38 15.82
CA TRP A 142 -10.37 7.27 14.67
C TRP A 142 -9.53 8.50 15.01
N GLY A 143 -9.65 9.04 16.22
CA GLY A 143 -8.85 10.18 16.66
C GLY A 143 -7.39 9.79 16.85
N GLU A 144 -7.15 8.61 17.43
CA GLU A 144 -5.80 8.08 17.58
C GLU A 144 -5.16 7.75 16.23
N ASP A 145 -5.90 7.12 15.32
CA ASP A 145 -5.47 6.85 13.94
C ASP A 145 -5.02 8.13 13.22
N CYS A 146 -5.84 9.19 13.27
CA CYS A 146 -5.52 10.48 12.67
C CYS A 146 -4.26 11.11 13.26
N GLU A 147 -4.10 11.09 14.58
CA GLU A 147 -2.89 11.65 15.22
C GLU A 147 -1.63 10.82 14.91
N ARG A 148 -1.74 9.49 14.82
CA ARG A 148 -0.62 8.63 14.40
C ARG A 148 -0.21 8.91 12.94
N GLN A 149 -1.17 9.06 12.03
CA GLN A 149 -0.89 9.42 10.64
C GLN A 149 -0.31 10.83 10.51
N LYS A 150 -0.83 11.79 11.27
CA LYS A 150 -0.24 13.13 11.36
C LYS A 150 1.22 13.08 11.78
N ASN A 151 1.55 12.34 12.84
CA ASN A 151 2.94 12.18 13.28
C ASN A 151 3.83 11.53 12.20
N ARG A 152 3.31 10.52 11.50
CA ARG A 152 3.99 9.86 10.38
C ARG A 152 4.27 10.85 9.24
N ILE A 153 3.28 11.65 8.82
CA ILE A 153 3.46 12.67 7.80
C ILE A 153 4.48 13.72 8.26
N TRP A 154 4.40 14.16 9.52
CA TRP A 154 5.27 15.20 10.07
C TRP A 154 6.73 14.77 10.26
N ALA A 155 6.99 13.46 10.32
CA ALA A 155 8.35 12.92 10.28
C ALA A 155 9.04 13.26 8.95
N LEU A 156 8.35 13.06 7.81
CA LEU A 156 8.88 13.28 6.45
C LEU A 156 7.95 14.19 5.59
N PRO A 157 7.67 15.43 6.02
CA PRO A 157 6.61 16.24 5.42
C PRO A 157 6.91 16.61 3.98
N GLU A 158 8.17 16.79 3.59
CA GLU A 158 8.53 17.09 2.21
C GLU A 158 8.14 15.95 1.25
N GLN A 159 8.16 14.69 1.71
CA GLN A 159 7.78 13.54 0.87
C GLN A 159 6.26 13.37 0.78
N TYR A 160 5.52 13.59 1.86
CA TYR A 160 4.06 13.43 1.85
C TYR A 160 3.33 14.69 1.32
N LEU A 161 3.71 15.87 1.80
CA LEU A 161 3.01 17.12 1.46
C LEU A 161 3.27 17.58 0.04
N SER A 162 4.42 17.25 -0.56
CA SER A 162 4.67 17.53 -1.98
C SER A 162 3.77 16.74 -2.92
N ILE A 163 3.32 15.56 -2.49
CA ILE A 163 2.36 14.74 -3.22
C ILE A 163 0.93 15.23 -2.98
N ALA A 164 0.58 15.57 -1.73
CA ALA A 164 -0.75 16.06 -1.40
C ALA A 164 -1.05 17.45 -2.00
N PHE A 165 -0.06 18.34 -2.00
CA PHE A 165 -0.20 19.73 -2.40
C PHE A 165 0.72 20.02 -3.59
N GLU A 166 0.13 20.09 -4.78
CA GLU A 166 0.82 20.34 -6.07
C GLU A 166 1.83 21.51 -6.00
N HIS A 167 1.46 22.60 -5.34
CA HIS A 167 2.26 23.83 -5.25
C HIS A 167 3.24 23.83 -4.06
N PHE A 168 3.38 22.74 -3.32
CA PHE A 168 4.24 22.67 -2.13
C PHE A 168 5.69 22.95 -2.48
N ASN A 169 6.21 22.28 -3.50
CA ASN A 169 7.60 22.44 -3.93
C ASN A 169 7.86 23.87 -4.40
N GLU A 170 6.91 24.51 -5.07
CA GLU A 170 7.04 25.91 -5.49
C GLU A 170 7.20 26.89 -4.31
N CYS A 171 6.67 26.55 -3.14
CA CYS A 171 6.80 27.37 -1.93
C CYS A 171 8.13 27.15 -1.19
N PHE A 172 8.77 25.99 -1.35
CA PHE A 172 9.86 25.56 -0.45
C PHE A 172 11.14 25.05 -1.14
N LEU A 173 11.18 24.98 -2.49
CA LEU A 173 12.31 24.47 -3.28
C LEU A 173 13.69 25.00 -2.85
N GLU A 174 13.80 26.29 -2.55
CA GLU A 174 15.09 26.94 -2.24
C GLU A 174 15.46 26.92 -0.75
N LYS A 175 14.46 26.98 0.14
CA LYS A 175 14.67 27.27 1.58
C LYS A 175 14.33 26.10 2.51
N GLY A 176 13.79 25.02 1.95
CA GLY A 176 13.24 23.91 2.73
C GLY A 176 11.93 24.28 3.42
N PHE A 177 11.27 23.29 3.99
CA PHE A 177 9.98 23.46 4.67
C PHE A 177 10.19 23.73 6.18
N PRO A 178 9.88 24.94 6.68
CA PRO A 178 10.08 25.27 8.10
C PRO A 178 8.95 24.69 8.96
N LYS A 179 9.09 23.42 9.38
CA LYS A 179 8.06 22.70 10.17
C LYS A 179 7.54 23.47 11.39
N SER A 180 8.37 24.31 12.02
CA SER A 180 8.01 25.13 13.20
C SER A 180 6.95 26.18 12.93
N ASP A 181 6.79 26.61 11.68
CA ASP A 181 5.95 27.73 11.30
C ASP A 181 4.56 27.27 10.84
N TRP A 182 4.37 25.96 10.75
CA TRP A 182 3.19 25.31 10.18
C TRP A 182 2.58 24.30 11.13
N SER A 183 1.27 24.15 11.05
CA SER A 183 0.52 23.05 11.65
C SER A 183 -0.17 22.23 10.57
N LEU A 184 -0.24 20.92 10.83
CA LEU A 184 -1.00 19.98 10.03
C LEU A 184 -2.13 19.41 10.87
N SER A 185 -3.34 19.46 10.30
CA SER A 185 -4.49 18.71 10.78
C SER A 185 -4.73 17.54 9.83
N VAL A 186 -4.98 16.36 10.38
CA VAL A 186 -5.31 15.15 9.63
C VAL A 186 -6.64 14.62 10.15
N TRP A 187 -7.56 14.34 9.24
CA TRP A 187 -8.86 13.76 9.52
C TRP A 187 -9.16 12.64 8.54
N LEU A 188 -10.07 11.74 8.87
CA LEU A 188 -10.58 10.78 7.90
C LEU A 188 -11.56 11.48 6.96
N ALA A 189 -11.40 11.25 5.66
CA ALA A 189 -12.33 11.78 4.67
C ALA A 189 -13.71 11.14 4.89
N ALA A 190 -14.76 11.97 4.95
CA ALA A 190 -16.12 11.54 5.32
C ALA A 190 -16.61 10.36 4.48
N ASP A 191 -16.33 10.39 3.17
CA ASP A 191 -16.75 9.38 2.18
C ASP A 191 -16.04 8.02 2.36
N SER A 192 -14.86 7.99 2.98
CA SER A 192 -14.06 6.78 3.18
C SER A 192 -14.22 6.15 4.57
N SER A 193 -14.80 6.88 5.52
CA SER A 193 -14.85 6.49 6.94
C SER A 193 -15.65 5.20 7.21
N ARG A 194 -16.46 4.73 6.26
CA ARG A 194 -17.41 3.62 6.47
C ARG A 194 -17.06 2.33 5.71
N VAL A 195 -16.16 2.38 4.74
CA VAL A 195 -15.88 1.22 3.87
C VAL A 195 -14.37 0.96 3.83
N ALA A 196 -13.98 -0.29 4.11
CA ALA A 196 -12.60 -0.71 3.98
C ALA A 196 -12.20 -0.72 2.49
N ARG A 197 -11.14 -0.01 2.15
CA ARG A 197 -10.61 0.11 0.79
C ARG A 197 -9.23 -0.51 0.70
N ALA A 198 -8.87 -0.98 -0.49
CA ALA A 198 -7.52 -1.47 -0.77
C ALA A 198 -7.04 -1.06 -2.16
N ILE A 199 -5.72 -1.00 -2.31
CA ILE A 199 -5.04 -0.95 -3.60
C ILE A 199 -4.75 -2.40 -4.00
N GLU A 200 -5.24 -2.80 -5.17
CA GLU A 200 -4.91 -4.11 -5.76
C GLU A 200 -3.49 -4.07 -6.33
N VAL A 201 -2.71 -5.10 -6.02
CA VAL A 201 -1.32 -5.24 -6.42
C VAL A 201 -1.14 -6.63 -7.03
N GLU A 202 -0.44 -6.71 -8.17
CA GLU A 202 -0.10 -7.98 -8.79
C GLU A 202 1.37 -8.36 -8.48
N LEU A 203 1.54 -9.44 -7.72
CA LEU A 203 2.85 -10.02 -7.43
C LEU A 203 3.29 -10.92 -8.57
N SER A 204 4.55 -10.77 -8.97
CA SER A 204 5.19 -11.62 -9.96
C SER A 204 5.43 -13.03 -9.40
N PRO A 205 5.39 -14.09 -10.23
CA PRO A 205 5.62 -15.47 -9.77
C PRO A 205 6.98 -15.66 -9.10
N GLU A 206 8.02 -14.93 -9.52
CA GLU A 206 9.39 -15.03 -8.98
C GLU A 206 9.52 -14.47 -7.57
N ALA A 207 8.57 -13.64 -7.13
CA ALA A 207 8.49 -13.16 -5.76
C ALA A 207 8.01 -14.25 -4.79
N ILE A 208 7.39 -15.32 -5.29
CA ILE A 208 6.82 -16.40 -4.51
C ILE A 208 7.90 -17.46 -4.27
N ARG A 209 8.16 -17.76 -3.00
CA ARG A 209 9.18 -18.73 -2.57
C ARG A 209 8.59 -19.75 -1.61
N ARG A 210 9.37 -20.78 -1.27
CA ARG A 210 9.05 -21.67 -0.15
C ARG A 210 8.85 -20.84 1.13
N GLN A 211 7.88 -21.23 1.97
CA GLN A 211 7.44 -20.44 3.13
C GLN A 211 8.58 -20.01 4.09
N GLN A 212 9.67 -20.77 4.18
CA GLN A 212 10.73 -20.52 5.16
C GLN A 212 11.33 -19.11 5.03
N GLY A 213 11.22 -18.31 6.10
CA GLY A 213 11.71 -16.93 6.14
C GLY A 213 10.81 -15.90 5.42
N SER A 214 9.61 -16.29 5.00
CA SER A 214 8.62 -15.37 4.41
C SER A 214 7.81 -14.63 5.48
N GLU A 215 7.51 -13.35 5.24
CA GLU A 215 6.65 -12.53 6.13
C GLU A 215 5.16 -12.90 5.99
N PHE A 216 4.75 -13.27 4.77
CA PHE A 216 3.39 -13.65 4.44
C PHE A 216 3.39 -15.08 3.88
N ALA A 217 2.57 -15.95 4.49
CA ALA A 217 2.52 -17.36 4.16
C ALA A 217 1.15 -17.76 3.64
N PHE A 218 1.13 -18.55 2.57
CA PHE A 218 -0.09 -19.08 1.98
C PHE A 218 0.11 -20.54 1.54
N ALA A 219 -0.98 -21.28 1.45
CA ALA A 219 -1.01 -22.66 0.99
C ALA A 219 -1.49 -22.68 -0.46
N SER A 220 -0.86 -23.52 -1.26
CA SER A 220 -1.28 -23.75 -2.64
C SER A 220 -1.63 -25.23 -2.82
N PRO A 221 -2.73 -25.54 -3.51
CA PRO A 221 -3.08 -26.93 -3.77
C PRO A 221 -2.04 -27.59 -4.68
N VAL A 222 -1.93 -28.91 -4.57
CA VAL A 222 -1.11 -29.78 -5.41
C VAL A 222 -1.93 -31.01 -5.73
N VAL A 223 -1.99 -31.39 -7.00
CA VAL A 223 -2.59 -32.66 -7.42
C VAL A 223 -1.47 -33.66 -7.63
N CYS A 224 -1.55 -34.79 -6.92
CA CYS A 224 -0.59 -35.87 -6.99
C CYS A 224 -1.24 -37.10 -7.64
N LEU A 225 -0.56 -37.68 -8.61
CA LEU A 225 -0.86 -39.00 -9.17
C LEU A 225 0.17 -39.99 -8.63
N SER A 226 -0.24 -40.81 -7.67
CA SER A 226 0.60 -41.88 -7.12
C SER A 226 0.30 -43.20 -7.85
N SER A 227 1.35 -43.91 -8.26
CA SER A 227 1.25 -45.22 -8.89
C SER A 227 1.91 -46.25 -7.99
N ARG A 228 1.09 -47.10 -7.38
CA ARG A 228 1.52 -48.18 -6.49
C ARG A 228 1.58 -49.48 -7.29
N PHE A 229 2.72 -50.15 -7.23
CA PHE A 229 2.94 -51.41 -7.93
C PHE A 229 2.69 -52.58 -6.98
N SER A 230 1.97 -53.59 -7.45
CA SER A 230 1.72 -54.82 -6.73
C SER A 230 1.97 -56.04 -7.60
N LEU A 231 2.21 -57.18 -6.94
CA LEU A 231 2.37 -58.45 -7.64
C LEU A 231 1.00 -59.00 -8.10
N PRO A 232 0.95 -59.76 -9.20
CA PRO A 232 -0.22 -60.57 -9.55
C PRO A 232 -0.59 -61.57 -8.45
N GLU A 233 -1.88 -61.90 -8.35
CA GLU A 233 -2.35 -62.90 -7.41
C GLU A 233 -1.69 -64.26 -7.69
N GLY A 234 -1.12 -64.89 -6.65
CA GLY A 234 -0.37 -66.16 -6.77
C GLY A 234 1.12 -66.03 -7.13
N ALA A 235 1.66 -64.81 -7.29
CA ALA A 235 3.07 -64.61 -7.56
C ALA A 235 3.98 -65.04 -6.38
N PRO A 236 5.16 -65.65 -6.66
CA PRO A 236 6.12 -65.99 -5.62
C PRO A 236 6.60 -64.77 -4.81
N GLY A 237 6.60 -64.89 -3.47
CA GLY A 237 6.92 -63.78 -2.57
C GLY A 237 8.32 -63.16 -2.74
N HIS A 238 9.30 -63.90 -3.27
CA HIS A 238 10.64 -63.40 -3.54
C HIS A 238 10.70 -62.31 -4.64
N LEU A 239 9.65 -62.18 -5.46
CA LEU A 239 9.54 -61.14 -6.49
C LEU A 239 9.16 -59.76 -5.92
N SER A 240 8.76 -59.69 -4.64
CA SER A 240 8.44 -58.42 -3.97
C SER A 240 9.62 -57.45 -3.94
N SER A 241 10.86 -57.95 -3.94
CA SER A 241 12.09 -57.15 -3.99
C SER A 241 12.35 -56.50 -5.37
N LEU A 242 11.65 -56.95 -6.41
CA LEU A 242 11.72 -56.41 -7.77
C LEU A 242 10.65 -55.36 -8.04
N LEU A 243 9.74 -55.12 -7.09
CA LEU A 243 8.74 -54.06 -7.23
C LEU A 243 9.45 -52.71 -7.31
N PRO A 244 9.17 -51.90 -8.35
CA PRO A 244 9.69 -50.54 -8.38
C PRO A 244 9.13 -49.74 -7.19
N ALA A 245 9.91 -48.75 -6.75
CA ALA A 245 9.44 -47.82 -5.74
C ALA A 245 8.15 -47.14 -6.20
N ASN A 246 7.30 -46.74 -5.24
CA ASN A 246 6.10 -45.97 -5.53
C ASN A 246 6.48 -44.75 -6.38
N GLN A 247 5.92 -44.66 -7.59
CA GLN A 247 6.15 -43.52 -8.45
C GLN A 247 5.10 -42.46 -8.13
N CYS A 248 5.52 -41.27 -7.77
CA CYS A 248 4.64 -40.13 -7.53
C CYS A 248 4.95 -39.02 -8.53
N ARG A 249 3.92 -38.57 -9.25
CA ARG A 249 3.97 -37.36 -10.08
C ARG A 249 3.04 -36.34 -9.47
N PHE A 250 3.39 -35.06 -9.59
CA PHE A 250 2.56 -34.00 -9.04
C PHE A 250 2.61 -32.77 -9.93
N THR A 251 1.53 -31.99 -9.89
CA THR A 251 1.42 -30.70 -10.54
C THR A 251 1.03 -29.65 -9.51
N THR A 252 1.80 -28.57 -9.46
CA THR A 252 1.53 -27.39 -8.65
C THR A 252 0.74 -26.37 -9.49
N PHE A 253 -0.20 -25.65 -8.86
CA PHE A 253 -0.93 -24.57 -9.55
C PHE A 253 -0.20 -23.22 -9.52
N VAL A 254 0.99 -23.19 -8.92
CA VAL A 254 1.91 -22.06 -8.95
C VAL A 254 3.14 -22.48 -9.74
N VAL A 255 3.49 -21.67 -10.74
CA VAL A 255 4.65 -21.88 -11.61
C VAL A 255 5.92 -21.62 -10.78
N GLN A 256 6.68 -22.67 -10.49
CA GLN A 256 8.06 -22.56 -10.04
C GLN A 256 8.95 -23.22 -11.10
N GLU A 257 9.48 -22.43 -12.02
CA GLU A 257 10.28 -22.92 -13.16
C GLU A 257 11.64 -23.51 -12.75
N ASN A 258 12.04 -23.46 -11.47
CA ASN A 258 13.45 -23.55 -11.08
C ASN A 258 13.85 -24.58 -10.02
N GLU A 259 13.04 -25.59 -9.68
CA GLU A 259 13.51 -26.62 -8.74
C GLU A 259 13.62 -28.02 -9.34
N SER A 260 14.86 -28.31 -9.72
CA SER A 260 15.49 -29.61 -9.63
C SER A 260 15.20 -30.27 -8.27
N SER A 261 14.43 -31.37 -8.26
CA SER A 261 14.59 -32.54 -7.39
C SER A 261 14.85 -32.35 -5.88
N HIS A 262 14.47 -31.23 -5.28
CA HIS A 262 14.34 -31.10 -3.83
C HIS A 262 12.90 -31.43 -3.45
N GLU A 263 12.71 -32.48 -2.64
CA GLU A 263 11.40 -32.91 -2.14
C GLU A 263 10.57 -31.70 -1.70
N LEU A 264 9.43 -31.51 -2.37
CA LEU A 264 8.43 -30.55 -1.94
C LEU A 264 7.87 -31.06 -0.61
N ASP A 265 7.92 -30.22 0.43
CA ASP A 265 7.28 -30.52 1.70
C ASP A 265 5.76 -30.37 1.54
N LEU A 266 5.12 -31.49 1.19
CA LEU A 266 3.69 -31.60 0.95
C LEU A 266 2.98 -32.07 2.22
N THR A 267 1.82 -31.49 2.48
CA THR A 267 1.02 -31.78 3.68
C THR A 267 -0.41 -32.17 3.32
N ASP A 268 -1.07 -32.92 4.22
CA ASP A 268 -2.46 -33.38 4.04
C ASP A 268 -3.49 -32.24 4.11
N ALA A 269 -3.15 -31.15 4.83
CA ALA A 269 -4.04 -30.02 5.06
C ALA A 269 -3.28 -28.69 4.99
N PRO A 270 -3.93 -27.59 4.57
CA PRO A 270 -3.28 -26.29 4.53
C PRO A 270 -2.98 -25.83 5.97
N LYS A 271 -1.74 -25.39 6.21
CA LYS A 271 -1.29 -24.87 7.52
C LYS A 271 -1.73 -23.42 7.74
N THR A 272 -2.38 -22.81 6.75
CA THR A 272 -2.81 -21.42 6.75
C THR A 272 -4.18 -21.31 6.09
N PRO A 273 -5.07 -20.43 6.58
CA PRO A 273 -6.35 -20.15 5.92
C PRO A 273 -6.20 -19.44 4.57
N TRP A 274 -5.02 -18.89 4.27
CA TRP A 274 -4.73 -18.27 2.98
C TRP A 274 -4.42 -19.33 1.95
N VAL A 275 -5.43 -19.71 1.17
CA VAL A 275 -5.31 -20.66 0.06
C VAL A 275 -5.24 -19.90 -1.26
N TRP A 276 -4.19 -20.11 -2.05
CA TRP A 276 -4.03 -19.52 -3.36
C TRP A 276 -3.26 -20.44 -4.34
N PRO A 277 -3.67 -20.55 -5.60
CA PRO A 277 -4.91 -20.01 -6.17
C PRO A 277 -6.15 -20.79 -5.70
N VAL A 278 -7.32 -20.17 -5.82
CA VAL A 278 -8.59 -20.91 -5.75
C VAL A 278 -8.76 -21.62 -7.10
N VAL A 279 -8.66 -22.94 -7.10
CA VAL A 279 -8.69 -23.76 -8.33
C VAL A 279 -10.11 -24.22 -8.61
N GLU A 280 -10.64 -23.87 -9.78
CA GLU A 280 -11.93 -24.37 -10.27
C GLU A 280 -11.86 -25.86 -10.59
N ARG A 281 -13.01 -26.55 -10.49
CA ARG A 281 -13.09 -28.00 -10.78
C ARG A 281 -12.65 -28.33 -12.21
N SER A 282 -13.04 -27.51 -13.18
CA SER A 282 -12.67 -27.64 -14.60
C SER A 282 -11.15 -27.66 -14.82
N ILE A 283 -10.43 -26.74 -14.17
CA ILE A 283 -8.96 -26.66 -14.23
C ILE A 283 -8.34 -27.90 -13.56
N LYS A 284 -8.91 -28.32 -12.43
CA LYS A 284 -8.48 -29.52 -11.72
C LYS A 284 -8.59 -30.77 -12.62
N ASP A 285 -9.71 -30.93 -13.31
CA ASP A 285 -9.97 -32.07 -14.19
C ASP A 285 -8.97 -32.10 -15.37
N GLN A 286 -8.69 -30.95 -15.98
CA GLN A 286 -7.68 -30.84 -17.05
C GLN A 286 -6.28 -31.24 -16.58
N VAL A 287 -5.87 -30.82 -15.38
CA VAL A 287 -4.57 -31.21 -14.80
C VAL A 287 -4.51 -32.70 -14.51
N ILE A 288 -5.61 -33.28 -14.02
CA ILE A 288 -5.71 -34.72 -13.78
C ILE A 288 -5.55 -35.49 -15.10
N GLU A 289 -6.27 -35.08 -16.15
CA GLU A 289 -6.13 -35.68 -17.49
C GLU A 289 -4.69 -35.60 -18.00
N GLN A 290 -4.04 -34.45 -17.85
CA GLN A 290 -2.65 -34.26 -18.24
C GLN A 290 -1.71 -35.22 -17.48
N LEU A 291 -1.87 -35.36 -16.16
CA LEU A 291 -1.07 -36.28 -15.35
C LEU A 291 -1.20 -37.73 -15.84
N PHE A 292 -2.40 -38.16 -16.24
CA PHE A 292 -2.63 -39.48 -16.82
C PHE A 292 -2.06 -39.62 -18.23
N GLN A 293 -2.12 -38.57 -19.07
CA GLN A 293 -1.51 -38.57 -20.40
C GLN A 293 0.01 -38.68 -20.31
N GLU A 294 0.65 -37.92 -19.42
CA GLU A 294 2.09 -37.99 -19.17
C GLU A 294 2.50 -39.38 -18.68
N LEU A 295 1.67 -40.03 -17.87
CA LEU A 295 1.91 -41.41 -17.44
C LEU A 295 1.91 -42.36 -18.65
N ALA A 296 0.91 -42.25 -19.53
CA ALA A 296 0.81 -43.08 -20.72
C ALA A 296 1.99 -42.91 -21.69
N LEU A 297 2.52 -41.68 -21.81
CA LEU A 297 3.65 -41.37 -22.71
C LEU A 297 5.01 -41.84 -22.19
N ALA A 298 5.18 -41.97 -20.87
CA ALA A 298 6.46 -42.36 -20.28
C ALA A 298 6.71 -43.88 -20.28
N GLU A 299 5.71 -44.68 -20.66
CA GLU A 299 5.69 -46.13 -20.47
C GLU A 299 5.90 -46.89 -21.78
N GLU A 300 7.12 -46.91 -22.31
CA GLU A 300 7.41 -47.74 -23.48
C GLU A 300 8.05 -49.10 -23.19
N ASN A 301 8.73 -49.38 -22.05
CA ASN A 301 9.60 -50.59 -22.03
C ASN A 301 9.76 -51.45 -20.76
N ILE A 302 9.17 -51.15 -19.59
CA ILE A 302 9.47 -51.94 -18.35
C ILE A 302 8.22 -52.38 -17.55
N SER A 303 7.04 -51.82 -17.82
CA SER A 303 5.97 -51.74 -16.82
C SER A 303 4.84 -52.79 -16.94
N SER A 304 4.86 -53.69 -17.93
CA SER A 304 3.74 -54.62 -18.21
C SER A 304 3.62 -55.84 -17.27
N VAL A 305 4.58 -56.04 -16.35
CA VAL A 305 4.70 -57.26 -15.54
C VAL A 305 4.02 -57.15 -14.16
N PHE A 306 3.75 -55.94 -13.68
CA PHE A 306 3.17 -55.69 -12.36
C PHE A 306 1.75 -55.15 -12.46
N ASN A 307 0.92 -55.50 -11.46
CA ASN A 307 -0.34 -54.82 -11.25
C ASN A 307 -0.07 -53.38 -10.81
N ARG A 308 -0.93 -52.46 -11.24
CA ARG A 308 -0.81 -51.05 -10.91
C ARG A 308 -2.10 -50.54 -10.33
N HIS A 309 -1.94 -49.70 -9.32
CA HIS A 309 -3.03 -48.95 -8.75
C HIS A 309 -2.67 -47.48 -8.75
N HIS A 310 -3.44 -46.70 -9.50
CA HIS A 310 -3.30 -45.26 -9.55
C HIS A 310 -4.24 -44.63 -8.54
N ALA A 311 -3.72 -43.74 -7.70
CA ALA A 311 -4.51 -42.96 -6.77
C ALA A 311 -4.20 -41.48 -6.94
N LEU A 312 -5.27 -40.71 -7.10
CA LEU A 312 -5.21 -39.25 -7.04
C LEU A 312 -5.24 -38.81 -5.58
N GLU A 313 -4.28 -37.98 -5.20
CA GLU A 313 -4.19 -37.41 -3.87
C GLU A 313 -4.13 -35.89 -3.99
N GLU A 314 -4.86 -35.19 -3.12
CA GLU A 314 -4.74 -33.75 -2.98
C GLU A 314 -3.80 -33.44 -1.82
N ARG A 315 -2.79 -32.62 -2.09
CA ARG A 315 -1.79 -32.21 -1.11
C ARG A 315 -1.66 -30.69 -1.11
N TRP A 316 -0.96 -30.17 -0.12
CA TRP A 316 -0.75 -28.74 0.05
C TRP A 316 0.73 -28.42 0.15
N GLN A 317 1.19 -27.51 -0.71
CA GLN A 317 2.51 -26.88 -0.63
C GLN A 317 2.39 -25.55 0.12
N HIS A 318 3.43 -25.18 0.87
CA HIS A 318 3.46 -23.93 1.63
C HIS A 318 4.44 -22.95 1.02
N LEU A 319 3.90 -21.81 0.61
CA LEU A 319 4.62 -20.76 -0.08
C LEU A 319 4.53 -19.46 0.71
N GLY A 320 5.33 -18.49 0.31
CA GLY A 320 5.29 -17.17 0.89
C GLY A 320 6.03 -16.12 0.07
N PHE A 321 5.86 -14.88 0.49
CA PHE A 321 6.55 -13.72 -0.07
C PHE A 321 6.76 -12.68 1.03
N ASN A 322 7.55 -11.64 0.74
CA ASN A 322 7.90 -10.58 1.68
C ASN A 322 7.28 -9.24 1.28
N TRP A 323 7.13 -8.31 2.24
CA TRP A 323 6.62 -6.97 1.97
C TRP A 323 7.41 -6.23 0.89
N THR A 324 8.72 -6.50 0.78
CA THR A 324 9.57 -5.91 -0.27
C THR A 324 9.11 -6.25 -1.68
N ALA A 325 8.48 -7.41 -1.90
CA ALA A 325 7.88 -7.75 -3.18
C ALA A 325 6.63 -6.90 -3.44
N VAL A 326 5.80 -6.70 -2.41
CA VAL A 326 4.61 -5.83 -2.48
C VAL A 326 5.00 -4.40 -2.80
N GLN A 327 6.03 -3.86 -2.12
CA GLN A 327 6.53 -2.51 -2.36
C GLN A 327 7.01 -2.31 -3.81
N LYS A 328 7.69 -3.29 -4.40
CA LYS A 328 8.12 -3.23 -5.80
C LYS A 328 6.92 -3.25 -6.76
N SER A 329 5.91 -4.04 -6.46
CA SER A 329 4.68 -4.11 -7.25
C SER A 329 3.74 -2.91 -7.03
N LEU A 330 4.02 -2.03 -6.05
CA LEU A 330 3.30 -0.77 -5.80
C LEU A 330 3.79 0.40 -6.67
N GLU A 331 4.63 0.16 -7.67
CA GLU A 331 5.00 1.12 -8.72
C GLU A 331 3.83 1.36 -9.69
N LEU A 332 2.71 1.85 -9.16
CA LEU A 332 1.48 2.17 -9.88
C LEU A 332 1.36 3.68 -10.10
N GLU A 333 0.74 4.09 -11.20
CA GLU A 333 0.43 5.50 -11.45
C GLU A 333 -0.46 6.04 -10.31
N GLY A 334 -0.01 7.09 -9.63
CA GLY A 334 -0.71 7.69 -8.48
C GLY A 334 -0.30 7.13 -7.11
N VAL A 335 0.53 6.09 -7.07
CA VAL A 335 1.16 5.59 -5.85
C VAL A 335 2.61 6.08 -5.79
N HIS A 336 2.96 6.71 -4.68
CA HIS A 336 4.25 7.33 -4.48
C HIS A 336 5.02 6.62 -3.36
N PRO A 337 6.18 6.01 -3.66
CA PRO A 337 7.01 5.40 -2.64
C PRO A 337 7.60 6.48 -1.73
N ILE A 338 7.64 6.21 -0.43
CA ILE A 338 8.27 7.08 0.56
C ILE A 338 9.58 6.44 0.97
N LYS A 339 10.68 7.17 0.78
CA LYS A 339 12.02 6.73 1.18
C LYS A 339 12.19 6.94 2.67
N ASP A 340 12.22 5.85 3.40
CA ASP A 340 12.66 5.83 4.79
C ASP A 340 14.19 5.81 4.78
N ASP A 341 14.86 6.83 5.31
CA ASP A 341 16.33 6.88 5.41
C ASP A 341 16.86 6.02 6.59
N GLN A 342 16.08 5.04 7.07
CA GLN A 342 16.39 4.20 8.23
C GLN A 342 17.01 2.84 7.86
#